data_AF-A0A3N0DR79-F1
#
_entry.id   AF-A0A3N0DR79-F1
#
_cell.length_a   1.000
_cell.length_b   1.000
_cell.length_c   1.000
_cell.angle_alpha   90.00
_cell.angle_beta   90.00
_cell.angle_gamma   90.00
#
_symmetry.space_group_name_H-M   'P 1'
#
loop_
_entity.id
_entity.type
_entity.pdbx_description
1 polymer ?
#
loop_
_entity_poly.entity_id
_entity_poly.type
_entity_poly.pdbx_seq_one_letter_code
_entity_poly.pdbx_strand_id
1 'polypeptide(L)'
;MNRVIIFFLAFVCMASCKKEQTQNGQMSSLLFSEEHATKTAGIKERFTEGKIDVEIYFPGNRLSEILKKVDPSKGDTQQQMEEFVKEISPEEREKISRITQGNPVLALQIMFAPMLKNEIFVKENRVTAKCDGMMYHLENTLNADTETGMIFVRSQSDQKKQVTFKYDKDFFKENQFQTKIDLQAYDRKPTGETALIAGYPCRKALYTLKGGNNAVRIGKLEVWTSEYVPKSLNFIHPYYLEEAHGIMKIAIYQGTESEVPMIYEFKKLTPSTVSNSDMEIRKSEPVYESSDMMEIGSKLMGIMFGG
;
A
#
# COMPACT_ATOMS: atom_id res chain seq x y z
N MET A 1 39.15 -11.88 -12.51
CA MET A 1 39.20 -11.26 -11.16
C MET A 1 37.82 -10.67 -10.90
N ASN A 2 36.92 -11.53 -10.39
CA ASN A 2 35.48 -11.25 -10.25
C ASN A 2 35.22 -10.49 -8.95
N ARG A 3 34.44 -9.40 -9.03
CA ARG A 3 33.71 -8.84 -7.89
C ARG A 3 32.23 -8.90 -8.21
N VAL A 4 31.57 -9.85 -7.56
CA VAL A 4 30.12 -10.01 -7.48
C VAL A 4 29.57 -8.83 -6.68
N ILE A 5 28.72 -8.01 -7.31
CA ILE A 5 27.88 -7.03 -6.62
C ILE A 5 26.60 -7.75 -6.21
N ILE A 6 26.42 -7.91 -4.91
CA ILE A 6 25.25 -8.49 -4.26
C ILE A 6 24.15 -7.42 -4.28
N PHE A 7 23.05 -7.65 -5.01
CA PHE A 7 21.90 -6.75 -5.06
C PHE A 7 20.69 -7.36 -4.32
N PHE A 8 20.27 -6.64 -3.29
CA PHE A 8 19.18 -6.96 -2.38
C PHE A 8 17.81 -6.56 -2.96
N LEU A 9 17.05 -7.54 -3.44
CA LEU A 9 15.61 -7.65 -3.17
C LEU A 9 15.46 -9.01 -2.47
N ALA A 10 14.81 -9.05 -1.31
CA ALA A 10 14.91 -10.16 -0.35
C ALA A 10 14.30 -11.49 -0.85
N PHE A 11 15.04 -12.20 -1.71
CA PHE A 11 15.02 -13.66 -1.81
C PHE A 11 15.79 -14.24 -0.62
N VAL A 12 15.12 -14.88 0.33
CA VAL A 12 15.79 -15.86 1.21
C VAL A 12 14.89 -17.07 1.40
N CYS A 13 15.33 -18.18 0.79
CA CYS A 13 14.92 -19.53 1.13
C CYS A 13 15.61 -20.02 2.41
N MET A 14 14.80 -20.73 3.21
CA MET A 14 15.12 -21.86 4.10
C MET A 14 15.75 -21.70 5.49
N ALA A 15 15.07 -22.46 6.39
CA ALA A 15 15.50 -23.18 7.58
C ALA A 15 15.62 -22.42 8.92
N SER A 16 14.65 -22.66 9.82
CA SER A 16 15.00 -22.91 11.22
C SER A 16 13.92 -23.71 11.98
N CYS A 17 14.42 -24.57 12.86
CA CYS A 17 13.74 -25.59 13.64
C CYS A 17 12.78 -25.04 14.70
N LYS A 18 11.74 -25.85 14.98
CA LYS A 18 10.86 -25.79 16.15
C LYS A 18 11.64 -25.67 17.47
N LYS A 19 11.19 -24.78 18.34
CA LYS A 19 11.07 -25.07 19.78
C LYS A 19 9.96 -24.23 20.42
N GLU A 20 8.99 -24.91 21.01
CA GLU A 20 7.92 -24.36 21.85
C GLU A 20 8.48 -23.91 23.21
N GLN A 21 7.95 -22.80 23.74
CA GLN A 21 7.66 -22.66 25.18
C GLN A 21 6.74 -21.46 25.46
N THR A 22 5.44 -21.76 25.53
CA THR A 22 4.46 -21.52 26.61
C THR A 22 4.70 -20.43 27.68
N GLN A 23 3.72 -19.50 27.74
CA GLN A 23 2.92 -19.04 28.90
C GLN A 23 3.09 -17.65 29.56
N ASN A 24 1.91 -17.00 29.60
CA ASN A 24 1.23 -16.27 30.69
C ASN A 24 1.75 -14.92 31.20
N GLY A 25 0.83 -13.95 31.27
CA GLY A 25 1.05 -12.73 32.06
C GLY A 25 0.01 -11.62 31.91
N GLN A 26 -1.21 -11.88 32.38
CA GLN A 26 -2.19 -10.96 32.99
C GLN A 26 -2.45 -9.53 32.46
N MET A 27 -3.74 -9.36 32.15
CA MET A 27 -4.56 -8.15 32.10
C MET A 27 -4.39 -7.24 33.33
N SER A 28 -4.32 -5.93 33.09
CA SER A 28 -4.82 -4.92 34.04
C SER A 28 -5.57 -3.83 33.28
N SER A 29 -6.86 -3.74 33.56
CA SER A 29 -7.81 -2.76 33.05
C SER A 29 -7.69 -1.47 33.85
N LEU A 30 -7.47 -0.33 33.17
CA LEU A 30 -7.74 0.97 33.78
C LEU A 30 -8.56 1.84 32.84
N LEU A 31 -9.63 2.35 33.44
CA LEU A 31 -10.71 3.17 32.92
C LEU A 31 -10.18 4.45 32.28
N PHE A 32 -10.70 4.79 31.10
CA PHE A 32 -10.62 6.15 30.58
C PHE A 32 -12.01 6.67 30.25
N SER A 33 -12.26 7.86 30.80
CA SER A 33 -13.45 8.68 30.71
C SER A 33 -13.72 9.08 29.26
N GLU A 34 -14.92 8.80 28.76
CA GLU A 34 -15.42 9.31 27.48
C GLU A 34 -15.76 10.79 27.63
N GLU A 35 -14.97 11.66 27.01
CA GLU A 35 -15.32 13.06 26.81
C GLU A 35 -16.07 13.20 25.47
N HIS A 36 -17.22 13.87 25.54
CA HIS A 36 -18.25 13.92 24.51
C HIS A 36 -17.77 14.46 23.15
N ALA A 37 -17.54 13.57 22.19
CA ALA A 37 -17.50 13.91 20.77
C ALA A 37 -18.92 13.90 20.19
N THR A 38 -19.35 15.01 19.61
CA THR A 38 -20.60 15.15 18.87
C THR A 38 -20.66 14.09 17.76
N LYS A 39 -21.52 13.07 17.95
CA LYS A 39 -21.68 11.94 17.02
C LYS A 39 -22.31 12.40 15.71
N THR A 40 -21.50 12.72 14.72
CA THR A 40 -21.96 12.68 13.32
C THR A 40 -22.31 11.23 12.99
N ALA A 41 -23.58 10.94 12.72
CA ALA A 41 -24.00 9.59 12.37
C ALA A 41 -23.35 9.19 11.04
N GLY A 42 -22.50 8.16 11.05
CA GLY A 42 -21.84 7.64 9.85
C GLY A 42 -22.80 6.94 8.89
N ILE A 43 -22.37 6.78 7.64
CA ILE A 43 -23.06 6.00 6.60
C ILE A 43 -23.13 4.54 7.05
N LYS A 44 -24.32 3.94 6.96
CA LYS A 44 -24.57 2.52 7.32
C LYS A 44 -25.10 1.70 6.15
N GLU A 45 -25.17 2.28 4.96
CA GLU A 45 -25.45 1.53 3.75
C GLU A 45 -24.19 0.78 3.32
N ARG A 46 -24.34 -0.45 2.83
CA ARG A 46 -23.19 -1.23 2.35
C ARG A 46 -22.75 -0.70 0.98
N PHE A 47 -21.45 -0.45 0.84
CA PHE A 47 -20.86 -0.14 -0.45
C PHE A 47 -20.68 -1.44 -1.26
N THR A 48 -21.40 -1.57 -2.37
CA THR A 48 -21.35 -2.80 -3.21
C THR A 48 -20.81 -2.54 -4.61
N GLU A 49 -20.98 -1.34 -5.14
CA GLU A 49 -20.55 -0.95 -6.48
C GLU A 49 -20.23 0.54 -6.50
N GLY A 50 -19.20 0.92 -7.25
CA GLY A 50 -18.85 2.32 -7.47
C GLY A 50 -17.37 2.57 -7.63
N LYS A 51 -17.00 3.84 -7.46
CA LYS A 51 -15.63 4.33 -7.56
C LYS A 51 -15.11 4.72 -6.18
N ILE A 52 -13.87 4.34 -5.88
CA ILE A 52 -13.15 4.75 -4.67
C ILE A 52 -11.95 5.60 -5.10
N ASP A 53 -11.83 6.80 -4.55
CA ASP A 53 -10.63 7.63 -4.68
C ASP A 53 -9.73 7.35 -3.46
N VAL A 54 -8.47 6.97 -3.70
CA VAL A 54 -7.50 6.71 -2.63
C VAL A 54 -6.48 7.83 -2.57
N GLU A 55 -6.17 8.26 -1.36
CA GLU A 55 -5.13 9.24 -1.10
C GLU A 55 -3.99 8.57 -0.34
N ILE A 56 -2.76 8.84 -0.80
CA ILE A 56 -1.54 8.46 -0.09
C ILE A 56 -0.87 9.76 0.36
N TYR A 57 -0.49 9.84 1.63
CA TYR A 57 0.11 11.04 2.21
C TYR A 57 0.93 10.77 3.47
N PHE A 58 1.74 11.76 3.81
CA PHE A 58 2.64 11.82 4.97
C PHE A 58 2.17 12.99 5.85
N PRO A 59 1.59 12.72 7.03
CA PRO A 59 1.17 13.78 7.93
C PRO A 59 2.38 14.49 8.56
N GLY A 60 2.19 15.75 8.95
CA GLY A 60 3.18 16.52 9.71
C GLY A 60 4.33 17.12 8.89
N ASN A 61 4.30 17.01 7.56
CA ASN A 61 5.27 17.66 6.67
C ASN A 61 4.69 17.91 5.27
N ARG A 62 5.38 18.71 4.46
CA ARG A 62 4.94 19.08 3.10
C ARG A 62 5.33 18.10 1.98
N LEU A 63 5.91 16.93 2.30
CA LEU A 63 6.36 15.96 1.27
C LEU A 63 5.22 15.54 0.35
N SER A 64 4.03 15.30 0.89
CA SER A 64 2.85 14.93 0.11
C SER A 64 2.43 16.01 -0.89
N GLU A 65 2.51 17.29 -0.49
CA GLU A 65 2.19 18.42 -1.35
C GLU A 65 3.20 18.53 -2.50
N ILE A 66 4.48 18.33 -2.20
CA ILE A 66 5.56 18.37 -3.17
C ILE A 66 5.41 17.23 -4.18
N LEU A 67 5.21 15.99 -3.72
CA LEU A 67 5.03 14.82 -4.57
C LEU A 67 3.84 14.99 -5.54
N LYS A 68 2.75 15.59 -5.08
CA LYS A 68 1.56 15.84 -5.91
C LYS A 68 1.75 16.94 -6.97
N LYS A 69 2.79 17.77 -6.87
CA LYS A 69 3.13 18.76 -7.92
C LYS A 69 3.91 18.15 -9.07
N VAL A 70 4.53 16.98 -8.88
CA VAL A 70 5.30 16.30 -9.93
C VAL A 70 4.38 15.88 -11.06
N ASP A 71 4.79 16.22 -12.28
CA ASP A 71 4.06 15.90 -13.50
C ASP A 71 5.01 15.18 -14.46
N PRO A 72 4.95 13.83 -14.55
CA PRO A 72 5.81 13.07 -15.45
C PRO A 72 5.70 13.47 -16.92
N SER A 73 4.61 14.14 -17.32
CA SER A 73 4.45 14.63 -18.70
C SER A 73 5.26 15.90 -19.00
N LYS A 74 5.80 16.57 -17.98
CA LYS A 74 6.56 17.82 -18.10
C LYS A 74 8.08 17.66 -18.10
N GLY A 75 8.57 16.43 -18.21
CA GLY A 75 10.00 16.13 -18.27
C GLY A 75 10.48 15.36 -17.05
N ASP A 76 11.76 15.53 -16.70
CA ASP A 76 12.43 14.76 -15.66
C ASP A 76 11.79 14.97 -14.28
N THR A 77 11.25 13.90 -13.69
CA THR A 77 10.55 13.95 -12.40
C THR A 77 11.49 14.18 -11.22
N GLN A 78 12.75 13.75 -11.32
CA GLN A 78 13.75 13.99 -10.28
C GLN A 78 14.14 15.46 -10.25
N GLN A 79 14.35 16.08 -11.41
CA GLN A 79 14.61 17.51 -11.51
C GLN A 79 13.44 18.34 -10.96
N GLN A 80 12.20 18.00 -11.34
CA GLN A 80 11.00 18.65 -10.79
C GLN A 80 10.96 18.56 -9.25
N MET A 81 11.25 17.38 -8.70
CA MET A 81 11.33 17.17 -7.25
C MET A 81 12.37 18.08 -6.60
N GLU A 82 13.59 18.12 -7.15
CA GLU A 82 14.69 18.95 -6.66
C GLU A 82 14.34 20.45 -6.69
N GLU A 83 13.63 20.90 -7.72
CA GLU A 83 13.14 22.28 -7.83
C GLU A 83 12.09 22.60 -6.76
N PHE A 84 11.07 21.76 -6.59
CA PHE A 84 10.04 21.97 -5.55
C PHE A 84 10.60 21.91 -4.14
N VAL A 85 11.60 21.07 -3.88
CA VAL A 85 12.29 21.01 -2.58
C VAL A 85 13.08 22.30 -2.31
N LYS A 86 13.57 23.00 -3.34
CA LYS A 86 14.25 24.31 -3.14
C LYS A 86 13.28 25.42 -2.72
N GLU A 87 12.00 25.30 -3.03
CA GLU A 87 10.96 26.30 -2.72
C GLU A 87 10.43 26.23 -1.28
N ILE A 88 10.74 25.17 -0.53
CA ILE A 88 10.29 25.01 0.87
C ILE A 88 11.33 25.55 1.87
N SER A 89 10.87 25.82 3.09
CA SER A 89 11.73 26.37 4.15
C SER A 89 12.87 25.40 4.52
N PRO A 90 14.02 25.91 5.02
CA PRO A 90 15.11 25.05 5.49
C PRO A 90 14.68 24.01 6.53
N GLU A 91 13.77 24.40 7.45
CA GLU A 91 13.22 23.50 8.47
C GLU A 91 12.44 22.33 7.85
N GLU A 92 11.57 22.62 6.87
CA GLU A 92 10.82 21.57 6.16
C GLU A 92 11.75 20.67 5.34
N ARG A 93 12.79 21.22 4.70
CA ARG A 93 13.79 20.41 4.00
C ARG A 93 14.48 19.44 4.94
N GLU A 94 14.80 19.89 6.14
CA GLU A 94 15.44 19.02 7.14
C GLU A 94 14.49 17.91 7.61
N LYS A 95 13.22 18.21 7.85
CA LYS A 95 12.19 17.19 8.18
C LYS A 95 12.07 16.15 7.07
N ILE A 96 11.97 16.57 5.82
CA ILE A 96 11.89 15.67 4.66
C ILE A 96 13.17 14.85 4.53
N SER A 97 14.34 15.48 4.67
CA SER A 97 15.64 14.80 4.60
C SER A 97 15.78 13.74 5.69
N ARG A 98 15.35 14.02 6.93
CA ARG A 98 15.35 13.01 8.01
C ARG A 98 14.49 11.80 7.67
N ILE A 99 13.36 12.00 7.00
CA ILE A 99 12.46 10.92 6.56
C ILE A 99 13.11 10.10 5.44
N THR A 100 13.66 10.75 4.42
CA THR A 100 14.16 10.06 3.20
C THR A 100 15.58 9.52 3.35
N GLN A 101 16.51 10.26 3.98
CA GLN A 101 17.88 9.82 4.17
C GLN A 101 18.06 8.92 5.41
N GLY A 102 17.25 9.14 6.45
CA GLY A 102 17.30 8.35 7.68
C GLY A 102 16.79 6.92 7.52
N ASN A 103 16.04 6.64 6.45
CA ASN A 103 15.49 5.31 6.16
C ASN A 103 15.44 5.05 4.65
N PRO A 104 16.47 4.38 4.07
CA PRO A 104 16.51 4.06 2.64
C PRO A 104 15.32 3.22 2.16
N VAL A 105 14.77 2.34 3.01
CA VAL A 105 13.59 1.53 2.66
C VAL A 105 12.36 2.41 2.54
N LEU A 106 12.17 3.38 3.44
CA LEU A 106 11.08 4.35 3.35
C LEU A 106 11.20 5.22 2.10
N ALA A 107 12.41 5.69 1.78
CA ALA A 107 12.63 6.47 0.56
C ALA A 107 12.25 5.69 -0.71
N LEU A 108 12.61 4.41 -0.80
CA LEU A 108 12.19 3.55 -1.90
C LEU A 108 10.65 3.37 -1.92
N GLN A 109 10.01 3.18 -0.77
CA GLN A 109 8.56 3.10 -0.70
C GLN A 109 7.87 4.39 -1.16
N ILE A 110 8.39 5.55 -0.77
CA ILE A 110 7.89 6.86 -1.24
C ILE A 110 8.02 6.95 -2.77
N MET A 111 9.16 6.53 -3.31
CA MET A 111 9.43 6.60 -4.75
C MET A 111 8.49 5.71 -5.57
N PHE A 112 8.13 4.54 -5.04
CA PHE A 112 7.25 3.59 -5.71
C PHE A 112 5.78 3.69 -5.32
N ALA A 113 5.43 4.54 -4.36
CA ALA A 113 4.04 4.78 -4.02
C ALA A 113 3.32 5.45 -5.20
N PRO A 114 2.10 5.00 -5.55
CA PRO A 114 1.33 5.60 -6.65
C PRO A 114 0.71 6.94 -6.26
N MET A 115 1.51 7.93 -5.87
CA MET A 115 1.03 9.16 -5.22
C MET A 115 0.23 10.12 -6.12
N LEU A 116 0.31 9.98 -7.46
CA LEU A 116 -0.26 10.96 -8.39
C LEU A 116 -1.75 10.74 -8.62
N LYS A 117 -2.15 9.48 -8.79
CA LYS A 117 -3.54 9.09 -8.99
C LYS A 117 -3.78 7.68 -8.44
N ASN A 118 -4.86 7.48 -7.70
CA ASN A 118 -5.33 6.15 -7.31
C ASN A 118 -6.84 6.08 -7.34
N GLU A 119 -7.36 5.26 -8.23
CA GLU A 119 -8.78 5.00 -8.36
C GLU A 119 -9.02 3.50 -8.31
N ILE A 120 -10.09 3.11 -7.63
CA ILE A 120 -10.55 1.73 -7.58
C ILE A 120 -11.99 1.70 -8.08
N PHE A 121 -12.26 0.78 -8.99
CA PHE A 121 -13.59 0.47 -9.48
C PHE A 121 -14.02 -0.86 -8.89
N VAL A 122 -15.22 -0.89 -8.33
CA VAL A 122 -15.78 -2.06 -7.65
C VAL A 122 -17.09 -2.40 -8.31
N LYS A 123 -17.21 -3.66 -8.74
CA LYS A 123 -18.43 -4.18 -9.35
C LYS A 123 -18.58 -5.66 -9.02
N GLU A 124 -19.61 -5.98 -8.23
CA GLU A 124 -19.85 -7.34 -7.75
C GLU A 124 -18.59 -7.89 -7.05
N ASN A 125 -18.06 -9.03 -7.52
CA ASN A 125 -16.86 -9.67 -7.00
C ASN A 125 -15.58 -9.26 -7.73
N ARG A 126 -15.66 -8.23 -8.59
CA ARG A 126 -14.52 -7.72 -9.35
C ARG A 126 -14.08 -6.36 -8.82
N VAL A 127 -12.77 -6.18 -8.80
CA VAL A 127 -12.12 -4.94 -8.40
C VAL A 127 -11.07 -4.58 -9.44
N THR A 128 -11.04 -3.34 -9.90
CA THR A 128 -9.99 -2.83 -10.80
C THR A 128 -9.38 -1.57 -10.21
N ALA A 129 -8.10 -1.60 -9.86
CA ALA A 129 -7.33 -0.44 -9.45
C ALA A 129 -6.58 0.16 -10.65
N LYS A 130 -6.59 1.49 -10.77
CA LYS A 130 -5.82 2.26 -11.76
C LYS A 130 -5.04 3.33 -11.03
N CYS A 131 -3.72 3.28 -11.18
CA CYS A 131 -2.76 3.98 -10.34
C CYS A 131 -1.69 4.67 -11.19
N ASP A 132 -1.37 5.91 -10.86
CA ASP A 132 -0.22 6.63 -11.42
C ASP A 132 0.77 6.94 -10.29
N GLY A 133 1.97 6.39 -10.41
CA GLY A 133 3.14 6.79 -9.64
C GLY A 133 4.06 7.68 -10.45
N MET A 134 5.14 8.14 -9.82
CA MET A 134 6.16 8.96 -10.49
C MET A 134 6.85 8.19 -11.63
N MET A 135 7.16 6.91 -11.39
CA MET A 135 7.95 6.10 -12.33
C MET A 135 7.08 5.24 -13.27
N TYR A 136 5.86 4.94 -12.87
CA TYR A 136 5.03 3.97 -13.57
C TYR A 136 3.54 4.32 -13.54
N HIS A 137 2.83 3.72 -14.49
CA HIS A 137 1.39 3.57 -14.49
C HIS A 137 1.07 2.09 -14.25
N LEU A 138 0.12 1.81 -13.37
CA LEU A 138 -0.30 0.45 -13.00
C LEU A 138 -1.81 0.32 -13.10
N GLU A 139 -2.26 -0.77 -13.71
CA GLU A 139 -3.66 -1.20 -13.69
C GLU A 139 -3.71 -2.65 -13.19
N ASN A 140 -4.54 -2.92 -12.20
CA ASN A 140 -4.69 -4.26 -11.63
C ASN A 140 -6.17 -4.62 -11.53
N THR A 141 -6.58 -5.74 -12.13
CA THR A 141 -7.92 -6.29 -11.96
C THR A 141 -7.87 -7.62 -11.22
N LEU A 142 -8.79 -7.81 -10.28
CA LEU A 142 -8.97 -9.02 -9.50
C LEU A 142 -10.43 -9.48 -9.60
N ASN A 143 -10.63 -10.78 -9.77
CA ASN A 143 -11.91 -11.43 -9.56
C ASN A 143 -11.83 -12.28 -8.29
N ALA A 144 -12.62 -11.92 -7.28
CA ALA A 144 -12.66 -12.61 -6.00
C ALA A 144 -13.33 -14.00 -6.06
N ASP A 145 -14.17 -14.26 -7.06
CA ASP A 145 -14.84 -15.57 -7.21
C ASP A 145 -13.88 -16.63 -7.75
N THR A 146 -13.01 -16.24 -8.69
CA THR A 146 -12.02 -17.14 -9.28
C THR A 146 -10.67 -17.05 -8.58
N GLU A 147 -10.50 -16.06 -7.70
CA GLU A 147 -9.25 -15.74 -7.02
C GLU A 147 -8.07 -15.52 -8.00
N THR A 148 -8.37 -14.95 -9.18
CA THR A 148 -7.39 -14.66 -10.24
C THR A 148 -7.42 -13.18 -10.61
N GLY A 149 -6.28 -12.66 -11.06
CA GLY A 149 -6.18 -11.30 -11.56
C GLY A 149 -5.18 -11.13 -12.69
N MET A 150 -5.04 -9.88 -13.12
CA MET A 150 -4.13 -9.46 -14.16
C MET A 150 -3.60 -8.07 -13.84
N ILE A 151 -2.29 -7.90 -13.99
CA ILE A 151 -1.59 -6.63 -13.78
C ILE A 151 -1.02 -6.16 -15.10
N PHE A 152 -1.19 -4.87 -15.38
CA PHE A 152 -0.45 -4.12 -16.38
C PHE A 152 0.41 -3.07 -15.69
N VAL A 153 1.68 -2.99 -16.05
CA VAL A 153 2.59 -1.93 -15.60
C VAL A 153 3.32 -1.35 -16.79
N ARG A 154 3.45 -0.02 -16.84
CA ARG A 154 4.17 0.71 -17.89
C ARG A 154 5.00 1.83 -17.27
N SER A 155 6.19 2.08 -17.80
CA SER A 155 7.01 3.24 -17.40
C SER A 155 6.37 4.57 -17.83
N GLN A 156 6.48 5.58 -16.97
CA GLN A 156 6.08 6.96 -17.32
C GLN A 156 7.07 7.60 -18.29
N SER A 157 8.36 7.28 -18.20
CA SER A 157 9.42 7.86 -19.03
C SER A 157 9.61 7.15 -20.37
N ASP A 158 9.39 5.83 -20.43
CA ASP A 158 9.45 5.06 -21.68
C ASP A 158 8.24 4.14 -21.82
N GLN A 159 7.24 4.59 -22.58
CA GLN A 159 6.00 3.83 -22.78
C GLN A 159 6.18 2.48 -23.49
N LYS A 160 7.35 2.23 -24.12
CA LYS A 160 7.67 0.92 -24.70
C LYS A 160 8.05 -0.10 -23.63
N LYS A 161 8.47 0.34 -22.45
CA LYS A 161 8.72 -0.52 -21.28
C LYS A 161 7.40 -0.77 -20.58
N GLN A 162 6.82 -1.92 -20.87
CA GLN A 162 5.57 -2.38 -20.30
C GLN A 162 5.57 -3.89 -20.11
N VAL A 163 4.75 -4.35 -19.17
CA VAL A 163 4.55 -5.77 -18.88
C VAL A 163 3.11 -6.00 -18.48
N THR A 164 2.55 -7.11 -18.92
CA THR A 164 1.25 -7.62 -18.50
C THR A 164 1.41 -9.04 -18.04
N PHE A 165 0.88 -9.38 -16.89
CA PHE A 165 0.91 -10.75 -16.42
C PHE A 165 -0.36 -11.13 -15.66
N LYS A 166 -0.72 -12.40 -15.73
CA LYS A 166 -1.79 -12.98 -14.93
C LYS A 166 -1.25 -13.52 -13.61
N TYR A 167 -2.12 -13.61 -12.64
CA TYR A 167 -1.79 -14.19 -11.34
C TYR A 167 -3.02 -14.84 -10.70
N ASP A 168 -2.78 -15.70 -9.72
CA ASP A 168 -3.79 -16.31 -8.86
C ASP A 168 -3.55 -15.94 -7.38
N LYS A 169 -4.35 -16.48 -6.47
CA LYS A 169 -4.21 -16.24 -5.02
C LYS A 169 -2.88 -16.69 -4.43
N ASP A 170 -2.23 -17.68 -5.04
CA ASP A 170 -1.01 -18.26 -4.51
C ASP A 170 0.20 -17.45 -4.97
N PHE A 171 0.09 -16.73 -6.09
CA PHE A 171 1.07 -15.74 -6.52
C PHE A 171 1.50 -14.81 -5.39
N PHE A 172 0.59 -14.21 -4.62
CA PHE A 172 0.95 -13.29 -3.52
C PHE A 172 1.39 -13.99 -2.24
N LYS A 173 1.11 -15.28 -2.07
CA LYS A 173 1.65 -16.05 -0.94
C LYS A 173 3.09 -16.44 -1.17
N GLU A 174 3.42 -16.79 -2.42
CA GLU A 174 4.72 -17.33 -2.81
C GLU A 174 5.67 -16.23 -3.31
N ASN A 175 5.14 -15.17 -3.91
CA ASN A 175 5.90 -14.08 -4.51
C ASN A 175 5.62 -12.77 -3.75
N GLN A 176 6.68 -12.11 -3.29
CA GLN A 176 6.64 -10.93 -2.42
C GLN A 176 6.15 -9.63 -3.10
N PHE A 177 5.23 -9.73 -4.06
CA PHE A 177 4.64 -8.56 -4.73
C PHE A 177 3.71 -7.75 -3.81
N GLN A 178 3.12 -8.42 -2.82
CA GLN A 178 2.48 -7.78 -1.68
C GLN A 178 3.18 -8.24 -0.42
N THR A 179 3.41 -7.32 0.51
CA THR A 179 3.95 -7.71 1.81
C THR A 179 2.81 -8.29 2.64
N LYS A 180 2.83 -9.61 2.85
CA LYS A 180 1.90 -10.26 3.76
C LYS A 180 2.24 -9.87 5.20
N ILE A 181 1.24 -9.33 5.92
CA ILE A 181 1.31 -9.09 7.35
C ILE A 181 0.62 -10.25 8.05
N ASP A 182 1.38 -11.31 8.33
CA ASP A 182 0.86 -12.49 9.01
C ASP A 182 0.93 -12.37 10.55
N LEU A 183 0.03 -13.10 11.23
CA LEU A 183 -0.03 -13.14 12.68
C LEU A 183 1.10 -13.98 13.32
N GLN A 184 1.95 -14.64 12.54
CA GLN A 184 3.13 -15.30 13.09
C GLN A 184 4.19 -14.24 13.40
N ALA A 185 4.41 -13.28 12.49
CA ALA A 185 5.35 -12.19 12.65
C ALA A 185 4.80 -10.98 13.40
N TYR A 186 3.49 -10.76 13.44
CA TYR A 186 2.89 -9.58 14.06
C TYR A 186 1.89 -9.92 15.16
N ASP A 187 1.84 -9.06 16.18
CA ASP A 187 0.76 -9.04 17.18
C ASP A 187 -0.36 -8.10 16.70
N ARG A 188 -1.58 -8.61 16.62
CA ARG A 188 -2.78 -7.83 16.28
C ARG A 188 -3.60 -7.54 17.53
N LYS A 189 -3.88 -6.27 17.82
CA LYS A 189 -4.70 -5.84 18.96
C LYS A 189 -5.79 -4.83 18.53
N PRO A 190 -7.09 -5.09 18.79
CA PRO A 190 -8.11 -4.07 18.65
C PRO A 190 -7.88 -2.95 19.67
N THR A 191 -8.06 -1.70 19.27
CA THR A 191 -7.77 -0.54 20.15
C THR A 191 -9.01 0.02 20.83
N GLY A 192 -10.20 -0.25 20.29
CA GLY A 192 -11.46 0.39 20.70
C GLY A 192 -11.68 1.77 20.06
N GLU A 193 -10.65 2.36 19.44
CA GLU A 193 -10.75 3.63 18.75
C GLU A 193 -11.63 3.49 17.49
N THR A 194 -12.42 4.54 17.25
CA THR A 194 -13.31 4.64 16.08
C THR A 194 -13.08 5.96 15.36
N ALA A 195 -13.34 5.96 14.05
CA ALA A 195 -13.25 7.15 13.21
C ALA A 195 -14.23 7.05 12.04
N LEU A 196 -14.59 8.18 11.45
CA LEU A 196 -15.25 8.22 10.14
C LEU A 196 -14.19 8.36 9.06
N ILE A 197 -14.15 7.41 8.12
CA ILE A 197 -13.28 7.47 6.93
C ILE A 197 -14.19 7.47 5.71
N ALA A 198 -14.08 8.51 4.87
CA ALA A 198 -15.02 8.77 3.76
C ALA A 198 -16.51 8.66 4.17
N GLY A 199 -16.83 9.04 5.41
CA GLY A 199 -18.19 8.99 5.97
C GLY A 199 -18.61 7.63 6.58
N TYR A 200 -17.79 6.59 6.46
CA TYR A 200 -18.09 5.26 7.00
C TYR A 200 -17.48 5.08 8.40
N PRO A 201 -18.23 4.51 9.35
CA PRO A 201 -17.71 4.20 10.67
C PRO A 201 -16.69 3.07 10.59
N CYS A 202 -15.52 3.32 11.14
CA CYS A 202 -14.41 2.40 11.16
C CYS A 202 -13.96 2.11 12.59
N ARG A 203 -13.38 0.92 12.79
CA ARG A 203 -12.70 0.53 14.02
C ARG A 203 -11.22 0.32 13.75
N LYS A 204 -10.37 0.75 14.69
CA LYS A 204 -8.92 0.64 14.56
C LYS A 204 -8.37 -0.62 15.22
N ALA A 205 -7.53 -1.34 14.49
CA ALA A 205 -6.64 -2.39 15.00
C ALA A 205 -5.18 -1.96 14.84
N LEU A 206 -4.34 -2.34 15.80
CA LEU A 206 -2.91 -2.15 15.79
C LEU A 206 -2.22 -3.46 15.45
N TYR A 207 -1.27 -3.42 14.53
CA TYR A 207 -0.33 -4.49 14.24
C TYR A 207 1.07 -4.05 14.64
N THR A 208 1.75 -4.86 15.46
CA THR A 208 3.13 -4.57 15.90
C THR A 208 4.02 -5.76 15.61
N LEU A 209 5.20 -5.51 15.03
CA LEU A 209 6.17 -6.55 14.71
C LEU A 209 6.69 -7.21 15.99
N LYS A 210 6.62 -8.55 16.05
CA LYS A 210 7.19 -9.33 17.15
C LYS A 210 8.71 -9.32 17.09
N GLY A 211 9.34 -9.26 18.26
CA GLY A 211 10.80 -9.25 18.37
C GLY A 211 11.44 -7.86 18.14
N GLY A 212 10.65 -6.80 17.98
CA GLY A 212 11.12 -5.43 17.88
C GLY A 212 11.50 -5.00 16.45
N ASN A 213 12.21 -3.88 16.35
CA ASN A 213 12.54 -3.25 15.07
C ASN A 213 13.37 -4.15 14.15
N ASN A 214 12.98 -4.20 12.88
CA ASN A 214 13.72 -4.82 11.80
C ASN A 214 13.78 -3.82 10.63
N ALA A 215 14.99 -3.49 10.17
CA ALA A 215 15.19 -2.46 9.15
C ALA A 215 14.50 -2.76 7.80
N VAL A 216 14.11 -4.01 7.55
CA VAL A 216 13.51 -4.47 6.28
C VAL A 216 12.02 -4.76 6.43
N ARG A 217 11.47 -4.80 7.65
CA ARG A 217 10.06 -5.07 7.91
C ARG A 217 9.38 -3.85 8.47
N ILE A 218 8.07 -3.78 8.26
CA ILE A 218 7.24 -2.76 8.87
C ILE A 218 7.20 -3.00 10.38
N GLY A 219 7.55 -2.00 11.17
CA GLY A 219 7.50 -2.10 12.62
C GLY A 219 6.07 -2.07 13.17
N LYS A 220 5.21 -1.21 12.61
CA LYS A 220 3.85 -1.00 13.12
C LYS A 220 2.87 -0.60 12.02
N LEU A 221 1.63 -1.09 12.10
CA LEU A 221 0.52 -0.63 11.27
C LEU A 221 -0.68 -0.28 12.13
N GLU A 222 -1.32 0.85 11.83
CA GLU A 222 -2.67 1.13 12.29
C GLU A 222 -3.63 0.88 11.12
N VAL A 223 -4.64 0.04 11.33
CA VAL A 223 -5.56 -0.42 10.30
C VAL A 223 -6.99 -0.08 10.71
N TRP A 224 -7.71 0.65 9.87
CA TRP A 224 -9.11 0.98 10.09
C TRP A 224 -9.99 0.21 9.13
N THR A 225 -10.96 -0.51 9.67
CA THR A 225 -11.89 -1.34 8.89
C THR A 225 -13.33 -0.96 9.13
N SER A 226 -14.18 -1.12 8.10
CA SER A 226 -15.61 -0.87 8.18
C SER A 226 -16.42 -2.08 7.72
N GLU A 227 -17.39 -2.50 8.53
CA GLU A 227 -18.33 -3.60 8.21
C GLU A 227 -19.23 -3.30 7.00
N TYR A 228 -19.32 -2.02 6.61
CA TYR A 228 -20.12 -1.54 5.47
C TYR A 228 -19.32 -1.55 4.15
N VAL A 229 -18.03 -1.89 4.19
CA VAL A 229 -17.15 -1.97 3.03
C VAL A 229 -16.71 -3.43 2.84
N PRO A 230 -16.76 -3.98 1.61
CA PRO A 230 -16.54 -5.40 1.37
C PRO A 230 -15.07 -5.78 1.57
N LYS A 231 -14.82 -6.92 2.21
CA LYS A 231 -13.48 -7.47 2.45
C LYS A 231 -12.70 -7.79 1.18
N SER A 232 -13.37 -7.95 0.03
CA SER A 232 -12.72 -8.18 -1.27
C SER A 232 -11.78 -7.05 -1.66
N LEU A 233 -12.01 -5.84 -1.14
CA LEU A 233 -11.12 -4.69 -1.33
C LEU A 233 -9.81 -4.79 -0.54
N ASN A 234 -9.64 -5.79 0.33
CA ASN A 234 -8.40 -5.93 1.08
C ASN A 234 -7.23 -6.37 0.19
N PHE A 235 -7.51 -7.03 -0.95
CA PHE A 235 -6.50 -7.55 -1.87
C PHE A 235 -5.84 -6.50 -2.77
N ILE A 236 -6.40 -5.29 -2.85
CA ILE A 236 -5.84 -4.22 -3.69
C ILE A 236 -4.94 -3.26 -2.90
N HIS A 237 -4.87 -3.42 -1.57
CA HIS A 237 -3.91 -2.70 -0.75
C HIS A 237 -2.49 -3.26 -0.97
N PRO A 238 -1.44 -2.44 -0.81
CA PRO A 238 -0.05 -2.90 -0.95
C PRO A 238 0.37 -3.92 0.13
N TYR A 239 -0.39 -4.01 1.23
CA TYR A 239 -0.18 -4.91 2.34
C TYR A 239 -1.39 -5.83 2.50
N TYR A 240 -1.15 -7.14 2.42
CA TYR A 240 -2.19 -8.11 2.66
C TYR A 240 -2.36 -8.35 4.16
N LEU A 241 -3.54 -7.98 4.68
CA LEU A 241 -3.95 -8.12 6.08
C LEU A 241 -5.24 -8.95 6.13
N GLU A 242 -5.26 -9.99 6.97
CA GLU A 242 -6.41 -10.88 7.15
C GLU A 242 -7.48 -10.24 8.06
N GLU A 243 -8.10 -9.17 7.58
CA GLU A 243 -9.20 -8.46 8.26
C GLU A 243 -10.57 -8.99 7.83
N ALA A 244 -11.52 -9.03 8.78
CA ALA A 244 -12.88 -9.53 8.53
C ALA A 244 -13.75 -8.58 7.69
N HIS A 245 -13.35 -7.31 7.61
CA HIS A 245 -14.10 -6.22 6.99
C HIS A 245 -13.19 -5.43 6.03
N GLY A 246 -13.78 -4.59 5.18
CA GLY A 246 -13.04 -3.78 4.22
C GLY A 246 -12.13 -2.77 4.92
N ILE A 247 -10.85 -2.79 4.57
CA ILE A 247 -9.82 -1.84 5.05
C ILE A 247 -10.01 -0.52 4.31
N MET A 248 -10.23 0.55 5.07
CA MET A 248 -10.43 1.91 4.55
C MET A 248 -9.22 2.82 4.76
N LYS A 249 -8.37 2.50 5.73
CA LYS A 249 -7.13 3.24 5.99
C LYS A 249 -6.06 2.33 6.57
N ILE A 250 -4.82 2.54 6.15
CA ILE A 250 -3.63 1.94 6.73
C ILE A 250 -2.62 3.05 6.98
N ALA A 251 -2.19 3.22 8.23
CA ALA A 251 -1.03 4.05 8.57
C ALA A 251 0.17 3.12 8.83
N ILE A 252 1.22 3.29 8.04
CA ILE A 252 2.38 2.39 8.00
C ILE A 252 3.56 3.08 8.64
N TYR A 253 4.08 2.46 9.69
CA TYR A 253 5.22 2.95 10.45
C TYR A 253 6.39 1.97 10.27
N GLN A 254 7.51 2.47 9.75
CA GLN A 254 8.66 1.63 9.46
C GLN A 254 9.28 1.01 10.72
N GLY A 255 9.32 1.76 11.82
CA GLY A 255 9.72 1.27 13.13
C GLY A 255 8.54 1.22 14.10
N THR A 256 8.63 0.41 15.15
CA THR A 256 7.66 0.38 16.25
C THR A 256 7.53 1.74 16.91
N GLU A 257 8.69 2.40 17.09
CA GLU A 257 8.83 3.75 17.67
C GLU A 257 8.73 4.87 16.65
N SER A 258 8.44 4.56 15.38
CA SER A 258 8.28 5.61 14.38
C SER A 258 7.00 6.41 14.67
N GLU A 259 7.12 7.73 14.60
CA GLU A 259 6.02 8.67 14.83
C GLU A 259 5.35 9.14 13.53
N VAL A 260 6.06 9.04 12.39
CA VAL A 260 5.59 9.56 11.10
C VAL A 260 5.21 8.40 10.20
N PRO A 261 3.90 8.14 9.99
CA PRO A 261 3.46 7.10 9.08
C PRO A 261 3.42 7.56 7.64
N MET A 262 3.47 6.60 6.71
CA MET A 262 2.85 6.75 5.40
C MET A 262 1.39 6.28 5.50
N ILE A 263 0.44 7.11 5.09
CA ILE A 263 -0.99 6.81 5.18
C ILE A 263 -1.54 6.50 3.79
N TYR A 264 -2.24 5.36 3.68
CA TYR A 264 -3.14 5.01 2.58
C TYR A 264 -4.56 5.16 3.11
N GLU A 265 -5.40 5.98 2.47
CA GLU A 265 -6.75 6.26 2.96
C GLU A 265 -7.75 6.37 1.80
N PHE A 266 -8.92 5.74 1.95
CA PHE A 266 -10.05 5.97 1.08
C PHE A 266 -10.59 7.36 1.36
N LYS A 267 -10.34 8.28 0.43
CA LYS A 267 -10.77 9.68 0.52
C LYS A 267 -12.26 9.83 0.27
N LYS A 268 -12.75 9.06 -0.72
CA LYS A 268 -14.14 9.13 -1.16
C LYS A 268 -14.58 7.78 -1.73
N LEU A 269 -15.77 7.36 -1.35
CA LEU A 269 -16.49 6.27 -2.00
C LEU A 269 -17.70 6.89 -2.69
N THR A 270 -17.83 6.69 -3.99
CA THR A 270 -18.93 7.21 -4.80
C THR A 270 -19.75 6.01 -5.31
N PRO A 271 -20.88 5.68 -4.65
CA PRO A 271 -21.78 4.64 -5.14
C PRO A 271 -22.34 5.02 -6.50
N SER A 272 -22.13 4.16 -7.49
CA SER A 272 -22.60 4.36 -8.86
C SER A 272 -22.46 3.06 -9.64
N THR A 273 -23.25 2.88 -10.70
CA THR A 273 -23.01 1.79 -11.65
C THR A 273 -21.65 1.97 -12.31
N VAL A 274 -20.88 0.88 -12.37
CA VAL A 274 -19.54 0.83 -12.98
C VAL A 274 -19.63 0.18 -14.35
N SER A 275 -19.08 0.84 -15.35
CA SER A 275 -19.10 0.32 -16.72
C SER A 275 -18.10 -0.82 -16.90
N ASN A 276 -18.31 -1.67 -17.90
CA ASN A 276 -17.34 -2.73 -18.20
C ASN A 276 -15.98 -2.15 -18.62
N SER A 277 -15.97 -1.01 -19.32
CA SER A 277 -14.74 -0.29 -19.70
C SER A 277 -13.95 0.24 -18.51
N ASP A 278 -14.62 0.62 -17.41
CA ASP A 278 -13.91 1.01 -16.17
C ASP A 278 -13.16 -0.18 -15.56
N MET A 279 -13.72 -1.39 -15.71
CA MET A 279 -13.16 -2.64 -15.20
C MET A 279 -12.06 -3.23 -16.09
N GLU A 280 -11.97 -2.79 -17.35
CA GLU A 280 -10.93 -3.23 -18.27
C GLU A 280 -9.58 -2.59 -17.94
N ILE A 281 -8.53 -3.39 -18.13
CA ILE A 281 -7.14 -2.94 -18.05
C ILE A 281 -6.47 -3.03 -19.43
N ARG A 282 -5.48 -2.17 -19.64
CA ARG A 282 -4.54 -2.22 -20.77
C ARG A 282 -3.74 -3.52 -20.74
N LYS A 283 -3.20 -3.89 -21.90
CA LYS A 283 -2.38 -5.08 -22.08
C LYS A 283 -1.22 -4.80 -23.02
N SER A 284 -0.08 -5.39 -22.71
CA SER A 284 1.10 -5.52 -23.54
C SER A 284 1.19 -6.93 -24.09
N GLU A 285 1.89 -7.11 -25.21
CA GLU A 285 2.22 -8.42 -25.74
C GLU A 285 3.73 -8.72 -25.56
N PRO A 286 4.10 -9.95 -25.14
CA PRO A 286 3.19 -11.02 -24.72
C PRO A 286 2.58 -10.76 -23.33
N VAL A 287 1.44 -11.40 -23.05
CA VAL A 287 0.90 -11.53 -21.69
C VAL A 287 1.59 -12.72 -21.01
N TYR A 288 2.28 -12.45 -19.90
CA TYR A 288 3.01 -13.46 -19.12
C TYR A 288 2.09 -14.18 -18.13
N GLU A 289 2.49 -15.39 -17.74
CA GLU A 289 1.85 -16.11 -16.64
C GLU A 289 2.67 -15.92 -15.36
N SER A 290 2.06 -16.09 -14.19
CA SER A 290 2.72 -15.96 -12.88
C SER A 290 3.94 -16.87 -12.72
N SER A 291 4.09 -17.93 -13.51
CA SER A 291 5.28 -18.77 -13.55
C SER A 291 6.50 -18.10 -14.18
N ASP A 292 6.33 -17.02 -14.96
CA ASP A 292 7.40 -16.35 -15.72
C ASP A 292 8.15 -15.29 -14.89
N MET A 293 8.34 -15.56 -13.60
CA MET A 293 8.77 -14.57 -12.60
C MET A 293 10.06 -13.83 -12.92
N MET A 294 11.03 -14.53 -13.51
CA MET A 294 12.32 -13.91 -13.84
C MET A 294 12.18 -12.85 -14.94
N GLU A 295 11.36 -13.13 -15.95
CA GLU A 295 11.09 -12.22 -17.07
C GLU A 295 10.22 -11.05 -16.59
N ILE A 296 9.16 -11.33 -15.83
CA ILE A 296 8.29 -10.32 -15.21
C ILE A 296 9.13 -9.39 -14.33
N GLY A 297 9.96 -9.95 -13.43
CA GLY A 297 10.82 -9.19 -12.52
C GLY A 297 11.81 -8.29 -13.27
N SER A 298 12.47 -8.82 -14.30
CA SER A 298 13.39 -8.04 -15.15
C SER A 298 12.70 -6.84 -15.82
N LYS A 299 11.49 -7.04 -16.38
CA LYS A 299 10.73 -5.94 -16.99
C LYS A 299 10.29 -4.90 -15.98
N LEU A 300 9.80 -5.32 -14.82
CA LEU A 300 9.42 -4.41 -13.74
C LEU A 300 10.59 -3.57 -13.26
N MET A 301 11.78 -4.17 -13.12
CA MET A 301 13.01 -3.43 -12.82
C MET A 301 13.33 -2.40 -13.91
N GLY A 302 13.22 -2.78 -15.19
CA GLY A 302 13.40 -1.87 -16.31
C GLY A 302 12.38 -0.73 -16.33
N ILE A 303 11.15 -0.96 -15.86
CA ILE A 303 10.11 0.06 -15.72
C ILE A 303 10.43 1.01 -14.56
N MET A 304 10.82 0.47 -13.41
CA MET A 304 11.05 1.22 -12.17
C MET A 304 12.35 2.03 -12.17
N PHE A 305 13.40 1.53 -12.83
CA PHE A 305 14.76 2.10 -12.77
C PHE A 305 15.35 2.45 -14.14
N GLY A 306 14.72 2.04 -15.23
CA GLY A 306 15.26 2.24 -16.57
C GLY A 306 14.95 3.59 -17.20
N GLY A 307 14.77 4.64 -16.39
CA GLY A 307 14.73 6.03 -16.89
C GLY A 307 16.04 6.42 -17.55
#